data_AF-A0A6C2UMF6-F1
#
_entry.id   AF-A0A6C2UMF6-F1
#
_cell.length_a   1.000
_cell.length_b   1.000
_cell.length_c   1.000
_cell.angle_alpha   90.00
_cell.angle_beta   90.00
_cell.angle_gamma   90.00
#
_symmetry.space_group_name_H-M   'P 1'
#
loop_
_entity.id
_entity.type
_entity.pdbx_description
1 polymer ?
#
loop_
_entity_poly.entity_id
_entity_poly.type
_entity_poly.pdbx_seq_one_letter_code
_entity_poly.pdbx_strand_id
1 'polypeptide(L)' 'MNTLAFMGMPGGSEMVIVFLAILLLFGAKRLPELSRSLGKSLGEFRKGQEEGTRPDPIETKDDQ' A
#
# COMPACT_ATOMS: atom_id res chain seq x y z
N MET A 1 30.44 -21.62 -4.18
CA MET A 1 30.76 -20.67 -3.10
C MET A 1 30.23 -19.31 -3.51
N ASN A 2 29.06 -18.92 -3.01
CA ASN A 2 28.43 -17.64 -3.39
C ASN A 2 28.12 -16.80 -2.14
N THR A 3 29.09 -16.71 -1.24
CA THR A 3 28.93 -16.12 0.10
C THR A 3 28.95 -14.58 0.10
N LEU A 4 29.36 -13.95 -1.01
CA LEU A 4 29.57 -12.49 -1.10
C LEU A 4 28.36 -11.71 -1.65
N ALA A 5 27.47 -12.34 -2.41
CA ALA A 5 26.23 -11.69 -2.89
C ALA A 5 25.18 -11.50 -1.77
N PHE A 6 25.31 -12.24 -0.66
CA PHE A 6 24.40 -12.21 0.50
C PHE A 6 24.77 -11.16 1.56
N MET A 7 25.86 -10.40 1.39
CA MET A 7 26.34 -9.48 2.44
C MET A 7 25.66 -8.09 2.41
N GLY A 8 24.94 -7.74 1.34
CA GLY A 8 24.26 -6.45 1.22
C GLY A 8 22.74 -6.53 0.99
N MET A 9 22.25 -7.66 0.47
CA MET A 9 20.83 -7.93 0.34
C MET A 9 20.51 -9.12 1.25
N PRO A 10 19.57 -8.99 2.20
CA PRO A 10 19.07 -10.15 2.92
C PRO A 10 18.56 -11.14 1.88
N GLY A 11 19.12 -12.35 1.89
CA GLY A 11 18.69 -13.43 1.01
C GLY A 11 17.20 -13.73 1.21
N GLY A 12 16.62 -14.48 0.27
CA GLY A 12 15.20 -14.88 0.38
C GLY A 12 14.90 -15.62 1.69
N SER A 13 15.87 -16.38 2.22
CA SER A 13 15.80 -17.05 3.52
C SER A 13 15.67 -16.07 4.70
N GLU A 14 16.51 -15.05 4.75
CA GLU A 14 16.55 -14.06 5.80
C GLU A 14 15.27 -13.22 5.81
N MET A 15 14.77 -12.86 4.62
CA MET A 15 13.48 -12.16 4.47
C MET A 15 12.30 -12.98 5.02
N VAL A 16 12.29 -14.31 4.81
CA VAL A 16 11.26 -15.19 5.37
C VAL A 16 11.33 -15.23 6.89
N ILE A 17 12.53 -15.29 7.47
CA ILE A 17 12.69 -15.28 8.94
C ILE A 17 12.22 -13.95 9.54
N VAL A 18 12.58 -12.82 8.95
CA VAL A 18 12.11 -11.49 9.38
C VAL A 18 10.59 -11.39 9.26
N PHE A 19 10.02 -11.87 8.16
CA PHE A 19 8.58 -11.87 7.96
C PHE A 19 7.87 -12.74 9.02
N LEU A 20 8.40 -13.93 9.32
CA LEU A 20 7.88 -14.77 10.40
C LEU A 20 7.98 -14.09 11.76
N ALA A 21 9.08 -13.39 12.07
CA ALA A 21 9.21 -12.65 13.33
C ALA A 21 8.13 -11.55 13.44
N ILE A 22 7.90 -10.78 12.37
CA ILE A 22 6.82 -9.78 12.31
C ILE A 22 5.45 -10.46 12.48
N LEU A 23 5.22 -11.59 11.81
CA LEU A 23 3.96 -12.34 11.95
C LEU A 23 3.74 -12.90 13.35
N LEU A 24 4.79 -13.23 14.10
CA LEU A 24 4.68 -13.67 15.49
C LEU A 24 4.36 -12.50 16.43
N LEU A 25 4.98 -11.33 16.20
CA LEU A 25 4.75 -10.13 17.02
C LEU A 25 3.36 -9.53 16.79
N PHE A 26 2.94 -9.40 15.54
CA PHE A 26 1.68 -8.76 15.16
C PHE A 26 0.55 -9.78 14.98
N GLY A 27 0.85 -11.03 14.66
CA GLY A 27 -0.13 -12.07 14.33
C GLY A 27 -0.49 -12.10 12.85
N ALA A 28 -0.69 -13.31 12.30
CA ALA A 28 -1.05 -13.52 10.90
C ALA A 28 -2.35 -12.85 10.44
N LYS A 29 -3.25 -12.52 11.37
CA LYS A 29 -4.52 -11.82 11.08
C LYS A 29 -4.40 -10.30 11.04
N ARG A 30 -3.43 -9.71 11.75
CA ARG A 30 -3.30 -8.24 11.86
C ARG A 30 -2.68 -7.61 10.62
N LEU A 31 -1.70 -8.27 9.99
CA LEU A 31 -1.10 -7.77 8.75
C LEU A 31 -2.13 -7.56 7.62
N PRO A 32 -2.99 -8.56 7.31
CA PRO A 32 -4.06 -8.41 6.32
C PRO A 32 -5.15 -7.41 6.72
N GLU A 33 -5.45 -7.30 8.00
CA GLU A 33 -6.45 -6.35 8.51
C GLU A 33 -5.96 -4.90 8.34
N LEU A 34 -4.71 -4.64 8.69
CA LEU A 34 -4.04 -3.34 8.48
C LEU A 34 -3.91 -3.01 7.00
N SER A 35 -3.53 -3.97 6.15
CA SER A 35 -3.41 -3.70 4.70
C SER A 35 -4.77 -3.38 4.06
N ARG A 36 -5.85 -4.04 4.50
CA ARG A 36 -7.21 -3.75 4.05
C ARG A 36 -7.68 -2.36 4.46
N SER A 37 -7.45 -1.95 5.72
CA SER A 37 -7.85 -0.63 6.20
C SER A 37 -7.04 0.50 5.54
N LEU A 38 -5.72 0.32 5.43
CA LEU A 38 -4.83 1.24 4.72
C LEU A 38 -5.18 1.32 3.23
N GLY A 39 -5.45 0.18 2.59
CA GLY A 39 -5.85 0.12 1.19
C GLY A 39 -7.17 0.85 0.92
N LYS A 40 -8.16 0.69 1.80
CA LYS A 40 -9.42 1.44 1.73
C LYS A 40 -9.18 2.94 1.88
N SER A 41 -8.40 3.35 2.88
CA SER A 41 -8.07 4.76 3.10
C SER A 41 -7.34 5.37 1.90
N LEU A 42 -6.37 4.66 1.32
CA LEU A 42 -5.63 5.11 0.15
C LEU A 42 -6.52 5.17 -1.10
N GLY A 43 -7.48 4.26 -1.24
CA GLY A 43 -8.48 4.25 -2.31
C GLY A 43 -9.38 5.48 -2.28
N GLU A 44 -9.99 5.77 -1.13
CA GLU A 44 -10.81 6.97 -0.95
C GLU A 44 -9.98 8.26 -1.12
N PHE A 45 -8.73 8.25 -0.64
CA PHE A 45 -7.81 9.39 -0.82
C PHE A 45 -7.50 9.67 -2.30
N ARG A 46 -7.26 8.62 -3.10
CA ARG A 46 -7.04 8.76 -4.54
C ARG A 46 -8.28 9.27 -5.26
N LYS A 47 -9.46 8.74 -4.91
CA LYS A 47 -10.74 9.18 -5.46
C LYS A 47 -11.00 10.67 -5.18
N GLY A 48 -10.78 11.12 -3.95
CA GLY A 48 -10.92 12.53 -3.58
C GLY A 48 -9.93 13.44 -4.31
N GLN A 49 -8.68 12.99 -4.53
CA GLN A 49 -7.72 13.74 -5.34
C GLN A 49 -8.14 13.84 -6.82
N GLU A 50 -8.68 12.77 -7.40
CA GLU A 50 -9.17 12.78 -8.78
C GLU A 50 -10.42 13.66 -8.95
N GLU A 51 -11.34 13.63 -8.00
CA GLU A 51 -12.54 14.48 -7.99
C GLU A 51 -12.18 15.95 -7.82
N GLY A 52 -11.25 16.29 -6.91
CA GLY A 52 -10.79 17.67 -6.72
C GLY A 52 -9.92 18.23 -7.86
N THR A 53 -9.41 17.35 -8.74
CA THR A 53 -8.62 17.75 -9.91
C THR A 53 -9.47 17.85 -11.18
N ARG A 54 -10.66 17.24 -11.21
CA ARG A 54 -11.60 17.46 -12.30
C ARG A 54 -12.08 18.91 -12.21
N PRO A 55 -11.82 19.76 -13.21
CA PRO A 55 -12.55 21.02 -13.28
C PRO A 55 -14.03 20.65 -13.36
N ASP A 56 -14.83 21.21 -12.46
CA ASP A 56 -16.29 21.06 -12.52
C ASP A 56 -16.72 21.28 -13.98
N PRO A 57 -17.54 20.39 -14.58
CA PRO A 57 -18.13 20.69 -15.88
C PRO A 57 -18.75 22.08 -15.72
N ILE A 58 -18.24 23.06 -16.49
CA ILE A 58 -18.86 24.38 -16.56
C ILE A 58 -20.32 24.08 -16.86
N GLU A 59 -21.19 24.29 -15.88
CA GLU A 59 -22.61 24.22 -16.05
C GLU A 59 -22.91 25.35 -17.02
N THR A 60 -22.93 25.03 -18.31
CA THR A 60 -23.49 25.90 -19.34
C THR A 60 -24.95 26.01 -18.95
N LYS A 61 -25.26 27.00 -18.13
CA LYS A 61 -26.59 27.56 -18.09
C LYS A 61 -26.84 28.03 -19.50
N ASP A 62 -27.55 27.18 -20.24
CA ASP A 62 -28.28 27.56 -21.44
C ASP A 62 -29.30 28.60 -20.98
N ASP A 63 -28.82 29.85 -20.87
CA ASP A 63 -29.62 31.04 -20.70
C ASP A 63 -30.39 31.21 -22.01
N GLN A 64 -31.59 30.65 -22.03
CA GLN A 64 -32.62 30.88 -23.03
C GLN A 64 -33.31 32.22 -22.78
#